data_AF-A0A529QUU5-F1
#
_entry.id   AF-A0A529QUU5-F1
#
_cell.length_a   1.000
_cell.length_b   1.000
_cell.length_c   1.000
_cell.angle_alpha   90.00
_cell.angle_beta   90.00
_cell.angle_gamma   90.00
#
_symmetry.space_group_name_H-M   'P 1'
#
loop_
_entity.id
_entity.type
_entity.pdbx_description
1 polymer ?
#
loop_
_entity_poly.entity_id
_entity_poly.type
_entity_poly.pdbx_seq_one_letter_code
_entity_poly.pdbx_strand_id
1 'polypeptide(L)'
;YMVEKKKAETQLVLTDLDWLILRPSALTNEPGTGEVDLGLAKVHTAIPRDDVAATVIALLRAPALSRLILEVTGGTVAISVAIEALSDAAA
;
A
#
# COMPACT_ATOMS: atom_id res chain seq x y z
N TYR A 1 -15.72 -5.28 11.90
CA TYR A 1 -14.49 -5.34 11.08
C TYR A 1 -13.84 -3.96 10.92
N MET A 2 -14.41 -3.02 10.15
CA MET A 2 -13.75 -1.74 9.83
C MET A 2 -13.38 -0.87 11.04
N VAL A 3 -14.26 -0.80 12.04
CA VAL A 3 -14.01 -0.04 13.28
C VAL A 3 -12.76 -0.55 14.01
N GLU A 4 -12.60 -1.87 14.12
CA GLU A 4 -11.48 -2.48 14.83
C GLU A 4 -10.16 -2.32 14.06
N LYS A 5 -10.19 -2.43 12.71
CA LYS A 5 -9.02 -2.09 11.89
C LYS A 5 -8.57 -0.65 12.08
N LYS A 6 -9.53 0.30 12.02
CA LYS A 6 -9.22 1.71 12.21
C LYS A 6 -8.64 2.00 13.59
N LYS A 7 -9.15 1.35 14.65
CA LYS A 7 -8.59 1.46 16.01
C LYS A 7 -7.14 0.98 16.07
N ALA A 8 -6.85 -0.17 15.48
CA ALA A 8 -5.48 -0.70 15.43
C ALA A 8 -4.52 0.24 14.67
N GLU A 9 -4.96 0.77 13.52
CA GLU A 9 -4.21 1.77 12.77
C GLU A 9 -3.98 3.04 13.59
N THR A 10 -5.01 3.58 14.28
CA THR A 10 -4.87 4.74 15.17
C THR A 10 -3.88 4.48 16.31
N GLN A 11 -3.87 3.28 16.90
CA GLN A 11 -2.90 2.95 17.93
C GLN A 11 -1.47 2.88 17.36
N LEU A 12 -1.29 2.26 16.19
CA LEU A 12 0.01 2.12 15.54
C LEU A 12 0.63 3.48 15.21
N VAL A 13 -0.14 4.42 14.65
CA VAL A 13 0.38 5.74 14.26
C VAL A 13 0.84 6.61 15.43
N LEU A 14 0.42 6.29 16.66
CA LEU A 14 0.82 6.99 17.89
C LEU A 14 2.09 6.41 18.52
N THR A 15 2.64 5.33 17.98
CA THR A 15 3.90 4.74 18.45
C THR A 15 5.12 5.48 17.88
N ASP A 16 6.29 5.23 18.43
CA ASP A 16 7.58 5.73 17.93
C ASP A 16 8.13 4.90 16.76
N LEU A 17 7.48 3.77 16.42
CA LEU A 17 7.87 2.90 15.32
C LEU A 17 7.93 3.64 13.98
N ASP A 18 8.76 3.12 13.09
CA ASP A 18 8.73 3.47 11.68
C ASP A 18 7.68 2.62 10.96
N TRP A 19 6.42 3.05 11.09
CA TRP A 19 5.28 2.32 10.56
C TRP A 19 4.98 2.73 9.12
N LEU A 20 4.44 1.77 8.35
CA LEU A 20 3.82 2.01 7.06
C LEU A 20 2.51 1.22 7.01
N ILE A 21 1.40 1.89 6.73
CA ILE A 21 0.08 1.26 6.69
C ILE A 21 -0.37 1.14 5.24
N LEU A 22 -0.48 -0.09 4.74
CA LEU A 22 -1.02 -0.38 3.41
C LEU A 22 -2.49 -0.80 3.52
N ARG A 23 -3.37 -0.07 2.85
CA ARG A 23 -4.81 -0.32 2.79
C ARG A 23 -5.20 -0.84 1.40
N PRO A 24 -5.31 -2.17 1.22
CA PRO A 24 -5.77 -2.71 -0.04
C PRO A 24 -7.28 -2.49 -0.24
N SER A 25 -7.67 -2.41 -1.51
CA SER A 25 -9.06 -2.50 -1.94
C SER A 25 -9.61 -3.94 -1.80
N ALA A 26 -10.79 -4.22 -2.38
CA ALA A 26 -11.38 -5.56 -2.38
C ALA A 26 -10.41 -6.60 -2.96
N LEU A 27 -10.12 -7.64 -2.17
CA LEU A 27 -9.12 -8.65 -2.51
C LEU A 27 -9.70 -9.77 -3.37
N THR A 28 -8.98 -10.14 -4.41
CA THR A 28 -9.36 -11.22 -5.32
C THR A 28 -8.31 -12.36 -5.31
N ASN A 29 -8.60 -13.47 -5.99
CA ASN A 29 -7.76 -14.69 -5.98
C ASN A 29 -7.17 -15.04 -7.36
N GLU A 30 -7.34 -14.17 -8.34
CA GLU A 30 -6.68 -14.29 -9.63
C GLU A 30 -5.17 -14.10 -9.47
N PRO A 31 -4.37 -14.60 -10.41
CA PRO A 31 -2.93 -14.34 -10.43
C PRO A 31 -2.63 -12.84 -10.48
N GLY A 32 -1.55 -12.43 -9.82
CA GLY A 32 -1.08 -11.04 -9.86
C GLY A 32 -0.69 -10.58 -11.26
N THR A 33 -0.91 -9.30 -11.54
CA THR A 33 -0.54 -8.65 -12.81
C THR A 33 0.82 -7.95 -12.73
N GLY A 34 1.32 -7.68 -11.52
CA GLY A 34 2.49 -6.83 -11.28
C GLY A 34 2.20 -5.32 -11.40
N GLU A 35 0.93 -4.95 -11.56
CA GLU A 35 0.48 -3.57 -11.77
C GLU A 35 -0.55 -3.16 -10.72
N VAL A 36 -0.45 -1.91 -10.25
CA VAL A 36 -1.29 -1.35 -9.20
C VAL A 36 -1.57 0.12 -9.48
N ASP A 37 -2.46 0.70 -8.70
CA ASP A 37 -2.48 2.13 -8.43
C ASP A 37 -2.25 2.35 -6.92
N LEU A 38 -1.21 3.12 -6.57
CA LEU A 38 -0.67 3.25 -5.20
C LEU A 38 -0.52 4.72 -4.82
N GLY A 39 -0.91 5.09 -3.60
CA GLY A 39 -0.76 6.46 -3.09
C GLY A 39 -1.70 6.80 -1.93
N LEU A 40 -1.83 8.08 -1.59
CA LEU A 40 -2.54 8.52 -0.36
C LEU A 40 -4.06 8.32 -0.38
N ALA A 41 -4.68 8.45 -1.56
CA ALA A 41 -6.11 8.28 -1.76
C ALA A 41 -6.37 7.78 -3.18
N LYS A 42 -7.09 6.66 -3.32
CA LYS A 42 -7.26 5.96 -4.60
C LYS A 42 -8.69 5.52 -4.83
N VAL A 43 -9.04 5.38 -6.12
CA VAL A 43 -10.34 4.86 -6.51
C VAL A 43 -10.38 3.37 -6.24
N HIS A 44 -11.46 2.90 -5.61
CA HIS A 44 -11.58 1.51 -5.20
C HIS A 44 -11.84 0.60 -6.41
N THR A 45 -10.86 -0.23 -6.74
CA THR A 45 -10.86 -1.23 -7.80
C THR A 45 -10.26 -2.51 -7.24
N ALA A 46 -10.92 -3.65 -7.42
CA ALA A 46 -10.47 -4.90 -6.81
C ALA A 46 -9.03 -5.26 -7.24
N ILE A 47 -8.28 -5.90 -6.35
CA ILE A 47 -6.85 -6.20 -6.52
C ILE A 47 -6.53 -7.67 -6.17
N PRO A 48 -5.69 -8.36 -6.98
CA PRO A 48 -5.16 -9.67 -6.63
C PRO A 48 -4.37 -9.67 -5.33
N ARG A 49 -4.52 -10.73 -4.51
CA ARG A 49 -3.71 -10.90 -3.29
C ARG A 49 -2.20 -10.94 -3.59
N ASP A 50 -1.83 -11.49 -4.74
CA ASP A 50 -0.43 -11.55 -5.21
C ASP A 50 0.16 -10.15 -5.39
N ASP A 51 -0.59 -9.21 -5.97
CA ASP A 51 -0.12 -7.84 -6.18
C ASP A 51 -0.02 -7.05 -4.87
N VAL A 52 -0.91 -7.32 -3.91
CA VAL A 52 -0.78 -6.79 -2.54
C VAL A 52 0.51 -7.30 -1.90
N ALA A 53 0.79 -8.59 -1.98
CA ALA A 53 2.01 -9.18 -1.41
C ALA A 53 3.28 -8.64 -2.09
N ALA A 54 3.28 -8.54 -3.42
CA ALA A 54 4.38 -7.96 -4.18
C ALA A 54 4.61 -6.48 -3.81
N THR A 55 3.53 -5.71 -3.63
CA THR A 55 3.61 -4.32 -3.16
C THR A 55 4.23 -4.22 -1.77
N VAL A 56 3.83 -5.09 -0.82
CA VAL A 56 4.44 -5.13 0.53
C VAL A 56 5.94 -5.42 0.43
N ILE A 57 6.35 -6.41 -0.36
CA ILE A 57 7.77 -6.75 -0.55
C ILE A 57 8.56 -5.56 -1.11
N ALA A 58 7.99 -4.85 -2.08
CA ALA A 58 8.65 -3.72 -2.69
C ALA A 58 8.73 -2.51 -1.75
N LEU A 59 7.70 -2.24 -0.94
CA LEU A 59 7.72 -1.19 0.10
C LEU A 59 8.78 -1.46 1.17
N LEU A 60 8.99 -2.72 1.57
CA LEU A 60 10.06 -3.08 2.52
C LEU A 60 11.47 -2.74 1.98
N ARG A 61 11.64 -2.55 0.67
CA ARG A 61 12.90 -2.15 0.04
C ARG A 61 13.03 -0.63 -0.12
N ALA A 62 12.03 0.14 0.27
CA ALA A 62 11.99 1.60 0.17
C ALA A 62 11.87 2.24 1.57
N PRO A 63 12.92 2.16 2.42
CA PRO A 63 12.87 2.63 3.81
C PRO A 63 12.66 4.15 3.96
N ALA A 64 12.84 4.93 2.88
CA ALA A 64 12.48 6.34 2.87
C ALA A 64 10.96 6.57 2.96
N LEU A 65 10.15 5.57 2.56
CA LEU A 65 8.70 5.60 2.68
C LEU A 65 8.28 5.16 4.08
N SER A 66 8.21 6.15 4.95
CA SER A 66 8.13 6.02 6.39
C SER A 66 6.96 6.84 6.92
N ARG A 67 6.21 6.33 7.89
CA ARG A 67 5.07 7.01 8.53
C ARG A 67 4.00 7.49 7.56
N LEU A 68 3.71 6.67 6.55
CA LEU A 68 2.67 6.92 5.56
C LEU A 68 1.51 5.93 5.67
N ILE A 69 0.33 6.41 5.28
CA ILE A 69 -0.83 5.56 5.03
C ILE A 69 -1.04 5.59 3.52
N LEU A 70 -0.91 4.43 2.88
CA LEU A 70 -1.05 4.25 1.44
C LEU A 70 -2.25 3.35 1.16
N GLU A 71 -3.01 3.70 0.13
CA GLU A 71 -4.02 2.85 -0.48
C GLU A 71 -3.43 2.16 -1.71
N VAL A 72 -3.71 0.87 -1.86
CA VAL A 72 -3.32 0.08 -3.03
C VAL A 72 -4.56 -0.57 -3.64
N THR A 73 -4.70 -0.41 -4.94
CA THR A 73 -5.88 -0.83 -5.70
C THR A 73 -5.46 -1.38 -7.06
N GLY A 74 -6.37 -2.04 -7.77
CA GLY A 74 -6.11 -2.49 -9.14
C GLY A 74 -5.82 -1.30 -10.06
N GLY A 75 -4.78 -1.41 -10.87
CA GLY A 75 -4.33 -0.32 -11.75
C GLY A 75 -3.43 -0.84 -12.87
N THR A 76 -2.75 0.09 -13.52
CA THR A 76 -1.93 -0.19 -14.73
C THR A 76 -0.47 0.28 -14.57
N VAL A 77 -0.06 0.66 -13.35
CA VAL A 77 1.30 1.14 -13.09
C VAL A 77 2.09 0.01 -12.46
N ALA A 78 3.23 -0.35 -13.05
CA ALA A 78 4.11 -1.35 -12.48
C ALA A 78 4.48 -1.01 -11.02
N ILE A 79 4.44 -2.00 -10.12
CA ILE A 79 4.66 -1.80 -8.68
C ILE A 79 5.96 -1.03 -8.39
N SER A 80 7.06 -1.34 -9.10
CA SER A 80 8.35 -0.65 -8.93
C SER A 80 8.25 0.84 -9.27
N VAL A 81 7.62 1.17 -10.39
CA VAL A 81 7.45 2.55 -10.87
C VAL A 81 6.56 3.34 -9.89
N ALA A 82 5.50 2.73 -9.36
CA ALA A 82 4.63 3.37 -8.40
C ALA A 82 5.36 3.73 -7.08
N ILE A 83 6.28 2.87 -6.63
CA ILE A 83 7.09 3.09 -5.41
C ILE A 83 8.19 4.13 -5.65
N GLU A 84 8.86 4.09 -6.80
CA GLU A 84 9.84 5.09 -7.21
C GLU A 84 9.20 6.49 -7.22
N ALA A 85 8.02 6.63 -7.85
CA ALA A 85 7.30 7.90 -7.91
C ALA A 85 6.94 8.46 -6.51
N LEU A 86 6.60 7.59 -5.54
CA LEU A 86 6.36 8.01 -4.17
C LEU A 86 7.64 8.42 -3.45
N SER A 87 8.75 7.74 -3.73
CA SER A 87 10.05 8.03 -3.12
C SER A 87 10.58 9.38 -3.60
N ASP A 88 10.43 9.67 -4.89
CA ASP A 88 10.80 10.96 -5.49
C ASP A 88 9.94 12.11 -4.93
N ALA A 89 8.66 11.87 -4.65
CA ALA A 89 7.78 12.87 -4.05
C ALA A 89 8.06 13.14 -2.56
N ALA A 90 8.76 12.23 -1.88
CA ALA A 90 9.12 12.33 -0.47
C ALA A 90 10.52 12.93 -0.23
N ALA A 91 11.35 13.02 -1.28
CA ALA A 91 12.68 13.61 -1.26
C ALA A 91 12.66 15.15 -1.37
#